data_AF-A0A5R9NXV4-F1
#
_entry.id   AF-A0A5R9NXV4-F1
#
_cell.length_a   1.000
_cell.length_b   1.000
_cell.length_c   1.000
_cell.angle_alpha   90.00
_cell.angle_beta   90.00
_cell.angle_gamma   90.00
#
_symmetry.space_group_name_H-M   'P 1'
#
loop_
_entity.id
_entity.type
_entity.pdbx_description
1 polymer ?
#
loop_
_entity_poly.entity_id
_entity_poly.type
_entity_poly.pdbx_seq_one_letter_code
_entity_poly.pdbx_strand_id
1 'polypeptide(L)'
;MGRSAVRKKKDRHFQPMPESVANMVVMDEYRQRTERKTPLFTYRYKFESRNERQEIMLKAINSNRNRVTFGIGAPGTGKTKVAVSSALKLVSTPGSKYGKIYITRPAVEAEGEKIGFLKGGIDEKMHPYFIPIYDILEEELGVELFENLLKRKVIEIAPLAFLRGRTLKNAIVILDEMQNATYGQIKMALTRIGKNSKFILTGDPSQSDRKGINGFMEAANKLRTAPGYTIVDFLEEDVVRDDMVKVALEYL
;
A
#
# COMPACT_ATOMS: atom_id res chain seq x y z
N MET A 1 -3.77 -14.69 -62.72
CA MET A 1 -4.32 -13.58 -61.89
C MET A 1 -5.42 -14.12 -60.99
N GLY A 2 -5.08 -14.58 -59.79
CA GLY A 2 -6.05 -15.07 -58.80
C GLY A 2 -6.34 -14.00 -57.76
N ARG A 3 -7.59 -13.51 -57.67
CA ARG A 3 -8.03 -12.62 -56.59
C ARG A 3 -8.64 -13.47 -55.48
N SER A 4 -7.92 -13.59 -54.37
CA SER A 4 -8.39 -14.21 -53.13
C SER A 4 -9.29 -13.23 -52.36
N ALA A 5 -10.50 -13.66 -52.04
CA ALA A 5 -11.47 -12.87 -51.27
C ALA A 5 -11.18 -12.98 -49.76
N VAL A 6 -10.60 -11.92 -49.19
CA VAL A 6 -10.40 -11.79 -47.74
C VAL A 6 -11.74 -11.44 -47.07
N ARG A 7 -12.32 -12.40 -46.33
CA ARG A 7 -13.48 -12.17 -45.45
C ARG A 7 -13.07 -11.25 -44.28
N LYS A 8 -13.60 -10.01 -44.26
CA LYS A 8 -13.54 -9.10 -43.09
C LYS A 8 -14.32 -9.71 -41.92
N LYS A 9 -13.65 -10.00 -40.80
CA LYS A 9 -14.30 -10.29 -39.50
C LYS A 9 -15.00 -9.01 -39.02
N LYS A 10 -16.30 -9.10 -38.73
CA LYS A 10 -17.08 -8.03 -38.09
C LYS A 10 -16.50 -7.74 -36.71
N ASP A 11 -16.06 -6.51 -36.50
CA ASP A 11 -15.76 -5.96 -35.18
C ASP A 11 -17.02 -6.02 -34.31
N ARG A 12 -17.01 -6.88 -33.29
CA ARG A 12 -18.04 -6.85 -32.25
C ARG A 12 -17.79 -5.60 -31.42
N HIS A 13 -18.64 -4.59 -31.60
CA HIS A 13 -18.69 -3.44 -30.69
C HIS A 13 -18.88 -3.96 -29.27
N PHE A 14 -17.85 -3.79 -28.45
CA PHE A 14 -17.92 -4.06 -27.02
C PHE A 14 -18.72 -2.92 -26.39
N GLN A 15 -20.03 -3.12 -26.24
CA GLN A 15 -20.84 -2.18 -25.46
C GLN A 15 -20.44 -2.31 -23.99
N PRO A 16 -20.04 -1.22 -23.32
CA PRO A 16 -19.77 -1.26 -21.89
C PRO A 16 -21.05 -1.67 -21.15
N MET A 17 -20.89 -2.50 -20.12
CA MET A 17 -22.04 -2.98 -19.36
C MET A 17 -22.81 -1.82 -18.72
N PRO A 18 -24.15 -1.87 -18.69
CA PRO A 18 -24.96 -0.89 -17.98
C PRO A 18 -24.53 -0.77 -16.51
N GLU A 19 -24.49 0.44 -15.98
CA GLU A 19 -23.97 0.75 -14.64
C GLU A 19 -24.74 0.02 -13.52
N SER A 20 -26.04 -0.22 -13.72
CA SER A 20 -26.89 -1.02 -12.82
C SER A 20 -26.45 -2.48 -12.72
N VAL A 21 -26.08 -3.08 -13.86
CA VAL A 21 -25.59 -4.47 -13.95
C VAL A 21 -24.18 -4.56 -13.37
N ALA A 22 -23.30 -3.61 -13.69
CA ALA A 22 -21.96 -3.53 -13.11
C ALA A 22 -22.01 -3.39 -11.57
N ASN A 23 -22.91 -2.56 -11.05
CA ASN A 23 -23.13 -2.43 -9.62
C ASN A 23 -23.68 -3.74 -9.00
N MET A 24 -24.62 -4.41 -9.66
CA MET A 24 -25.16 -5.69 -9.16
C MET A 24 -24.08 -6.77 -9.08
N VAL A 25 -23.26 -6.94 -10.13
CA VAL A 25 -22.14 -7.90 -10.15
C VAL A 25 -21.13 -7.59 -9.04
N VAL A 26 -20.77 -6.32 -8.83
CA VAL A 26 -19.86 -5.91 -7.76
C VAL A 26 -20.46 -6.17 -6.37
N MET A 27 -21.77 -5.97 -6.19
CA MET A 27 -22.43 -6.26 -4.92
C MET A 27 -22.55 -7.75 -4.65
N ASP A 28 -22.71 -8.57 -5.70
CA ASP A 28 -22.82 -10.03 -5.58
C ASP A 28 -21.45 -10.67 -5.28
N GLU A 29 -20.39 -10.25 -5.97
CA GLU A 29 -19.01 -10.63 -5.62
C GLU A 29 -18.63 -10.19 -4.19
N TYR A 30 -19.14 -9.03 -3.77
CA TYR A 30 -18.95 -8.54 -2.41
C TYR A 30 -19.66 -9.41 -1.37
N ARG A 31 -20.94 -9.74 -1.59
CA ARG A 31 -21.71 -10.64 -0.71
C ARG A 31 -21.05 -12.00 -0.59
N GLN A 32 -20.69 -12.60 -1.72
CA GLN A 32 -19.99 -13.88 -1.74
C GLN A 32 -18.67 -13.84 -0.99
N ARG A 33 -17.93 -12.72 -0.98
CA ARG A 33 -16.70 -12.57 -0.17
C ARG A 33 -16.97 -12.41 1.31
N THR A 34 -17.95 -11.61 1.70
CA THR A 34 -18.30 -11.41 3.12
C THR A 34 -18.90 -12.66 3.75
N GLU A 35 -19.50 -13.54 2.96
CA GLU A 35 -20.04 -14.83 3.39
C GLU A 35 -19.01 -15.97 3.39
N ARG A 36 -17.78 -15.74 2.92
CA ARG A 36 -16.71 -16.75 2.98
C ARG A 36 -16.37 -17.05 4.44
N LYS A 37 -16.78 -18.23 4.90
CA LYS A 37 -16.29 -18.82 6.17
C LYS A 37 -14.79 -19.12 6.13
N THR A 38 -14.21 -19.28 4.94
CA THR A 38 -12.79 -19.63 4.75
C THR A 38 -11.96 -18.38 4.40
N PRO A 39 -10.83 -18.15 5.07
CA PRO A 39 -9.96 -17.01 4.76
C PRO A 39 -9.29 -17.14 3.40
N LEU A 40 -8.84 -16.01 2.82
CA LEU A 40 -8.10 -16.01 1.53
C LEU A 40 -6.77 -16.77 1.60
N PHE A 41 -6.15 -16.73 2.78
CA PHE A 41 -4.95 -17.46 3.17
C PHE A 41 -4.87 -17.51 4.70
N THR A 42 -4.10 -18.44 5.24
CA THR A 42 -3.85 -18.52 6.69
C THR A 42 -2.65 -17.67 7.04
N TYR A 43 -2.87 -16.61 7.83
CA TYR A 43 -1.80 -15.77 8.37
C TYR A 43 -1.55 -16.16 9.83
N ARG A 44 -0.36 -16.70 10.10
CA ARG A 44 0.00 -17.28 11.42
C ARG A 44 0.87 -16.34 12.26
N TYR A 45 1.56 -15.39 11.63
CA TYR A 45 2.39 -14.45 12.36
C TYR A 45 1.52 -13.57 13.25
N LYS A 46 1.97 -13.39 14.49
CA LYS A 46 1.33 -12.52 15.47
C LYS A 46 2.27 -11.35 15.70
N PHE A 47 2.00 -10.25 15.00
CA PHE A 47 2.71 -9.01 15.26
C PHE A 47 2.42 -8.53 16.68
N GLU A 48 3.47 -8.27 17.44
CA GLU A 48 3.40 -7.73 18.80
C GLU A 48 3.96 -6.31 18.79
N SER A 49 3.13 -5.34 19.19
CA SER A 49 3.56 -3.96 19.34
C SER A 49 4.62 -3.87 20.42
N ARG A 50 5.72 -3.18 20.12
CA ARG A 50 6.86 -2.98 21.03
C ARG A 50 6.77 -1.69 21.84
N ASN A 51 5.86 -0.79 21.46
CA ASN A 51 5.62 0.48 22.16
C ASN A 51 4.17 0.94 21.97
N GLU A 52 3.79 1.97 22.73
CA GLU A 52 2.43 2.53 22.74
C GLU A 52 2.01 3.08 21.36
N ARG A 53 2.91 3.74 20.62
CA ARG A 53 2.56 4.31 19.31
C ARG A 53 2.26 3.25 18.26
N GLN A 54 2.97 2.13 18.27
CA GLN A 54 2.64 0.97 17.44
C GLN A 54 1.25 0.43 17.80
N GLU A 55 0.91 0.33 19.08
CA GLU A 55 -0.41 -0.11 19.53
C GLU A 55 -1.52 0.87 19.10
N ILE A 56 -1.29 2.18 19.22
CA ILE A 56 -2.21 3.22 18.74
C ILE A 56 -2.42 3.09 17.24
N MET A 57 -1.35 2.93 16.45
CA MET A 57 -1.44 2.75 15.00
C MET A 57 -2.20 1.47 14.62
N LEU A 58 -1.93 0.35 15.30
CA LEU A 58 -2.69 -0.90 15.14
C LEU A 58 -4.18 -0.70 15.40
N LYS A 59 -4.55 -0.06 16.52
CA LYS A 59 -5.95 0.23 16.87
C LYS A 59 -6.61 1.14 15.83
N ALA A 60 -5.92 2.18 15.37
CA ALA A 60 -6.39 3.07 14.33
C ALA A 60 -6.64 2.32 13.01
N ILE A 61 -5.72 1.47 12.57
CA ILE A 61 -5.88 0.70 11.33
C ILE A 61 -7.04 -0.29 11.45
N ASN A 62 -7.22 -0.96 12.60
CA ASN A 62 -8.27 -1.96 12.79
C ASN A 62 -9.67 -1.36 13.01
N SER A 63 -9.77 -0.09 13.44
CA SER A 63 -11.06 0.59 13.67
C SER A 63 -11.93 0.68 12.41
N ASN A 64 -13.20 0.29 12.48
CA ASN A 64 -14.14 0.43 11.36
C ASN A 64 -14.50 1.89 11.03
N ARG A 65 -14.32 2.82 11.99
CA ARG A 65 -14.60 4.25 11.79
C ARG A 65 -13.46 4.99 11.12
N ASN A 66 -12.25 4.44 11.18
CA ASN A 66 -11.07 5.04 10.58
C ASN A 66 -10.78 4.42 9.20
N ARG A 67 -10.60 5.26 8.19
CA ARG A 67 -10.36 4.84 6.81
C ARG A 67 -8.96 5.14 6.34
N VAL A 68 -8.33 6.16 6.92
CA VAL A 68 -6.99 6.61 6.54
C VAL A 68 -6.14 6.79 7.79
N THR A 69 -5.03 6.07 7.87
CA THR A 69 -4.05 6.24 8.95
C THR A 69 -2.77 6.85 8.39
N PHE A 70 -2.24 7.87 9.06
CA PHE A 70 -0.89 8.39 8.84
C PHE A 70 0.00 7.89 9.99
N GLY A 71 1.12 7.26 9.66
CA GLY A 71 2.20 6.95 10.60
C GLY A 71 3.41 7.83 10.27
N ILE A 72 3.73 8.77 11.15
CA ILE A 72 4.75 9.79 10.92
C ILE A 72 5.85 9.61 11.95
N GLY A 73 7.10 9.44 11.53
CA GLY A 73 8.24 9.46 12.46
C GLY A 73 9.48 8.76 11.92
N ALA A 74 10.53 8.72 12.74
CA ALA A 74 11.87 8.29 12.39
C ALA A 74 11.95 6.84 11.84
N PRO A 75 13.04 6.45 11.15
CA PRO A 75 13.26 5.06 10.75
C PRO A 75 13.52 4.19 11.98
N GLY A 76 13.05 2.95 11.96
CA GLY A 76 13.14 2.03 13.10
C GLY A 76 12.01 2.16 14.13
N THR A 77 11.07 3.09 13.96
CA THR A 77 9.82 3.17 14.76
C THR A 77 8.81 2.05 14.43
N GLY A 78 9.02 1.32 13.33
CA GLY A 78 8.20 0.17 12.93
C GLY A 78 6.93 0.52 12.16
N LYS A 79 6.72 1.79 11.77
CA LYS A 79 5.53 2.28 11.05
C LYS A 79 5.13 1.40 9.83
N THR A 80 6.09 1.05 8.99
CA THR A 80 5.86 0.22 7.79
C THR A 80 5.53 -1.23 8.15
N LYS A 81 6.23 -1.80 9.13
CA LYS A 81 5.96 -3.16 9.63
C LYS A 81 4.54 -3.26 10.18
N VAL A 82 4.15 -2.33 11.07
CA VAL A 82 2.77 -2.25 11.61
C VAL A 82 1.72 -2.17 10.49
N ALA A 83 1.97 -1.35 9.46
CA ALA A 83 1.06 -1.22 8.32
C ALA A 83 0.90 -2.55 7.57
N VAL A 84 2.00 -3.22 7.26
CA VAL A 84 2.01 -4.51 6.54
C VAL A 84 1.34 -5.61 7.35
N SER A 85 1.74 -5.82 8.61
CA SER A 85 1.16 -6.87 9.46
C SER A 85 -0.35 -6.66 9.65
N SER A 86 -0.78 -5.40 9.83
CA SER A 86 -2.21 -5.06 9.91
C SER A 86 -2.96 -5.39 8.63
N ALA A 87 -2.38 -5.07 7.47
CA ALA A 87 -2.99 -5.34 6.18
C ALA A 87 -3.14 -6.85 5.93
N LEU A 88 -2.09 -7.63 6.21
CA LEU A 88 -2.12 -9.09 6.11
C LEU A 88 -3.19 -9.68 7.01
N LYS A 89 -3.22 -9.29 8.30
CA LYS A 89 -4.21 -9.76 9.27
C LYS A 89 -5.65 -9.46 8.83
N LEU A 90 -5.90 -8.24 8.38
CA LEU A 90 -7.25 -7.82 7.96
C LEU A 90 -7.72 -8.56 6.70
N VAL A 91 -6.84 -8.79 5.72
CA VAL A 91 -7.20 -9.54 4.49
C VAL A 91 -7.34 -11.04 4.77
N SER A 92 -6.52 -11.60 5.66
CA SER A 92 -6.57 -13.00 6.04
C SER A 92 -7.74 -13.34 6.97
N THR A 93 -8.47 -12.36 7.49
CA THR A 93 -9.57 -12.62 8.42
C THR A 93 -10.73 -13.31 7.68
N PRO A 94 -11.31 -14.39 8.22
CA PRO A 94 -12.51 -15.01 7.64
C PRO A 94 -13.64 -14.00 7.46
N GLY A 95 -14.34 -14.04 6.32
CA GLY A 95 -15.38 -13.06 5.97
C GLY A 95 -14.86 -11.64 5.72
N SER A 96 -13.55 -11.44 5.56
CA SER A 96 -12.99 -10.12 5.31
C SER A 96 -13.58 -9.46 4.07
N LYS A 97 -13.95 -8.19 4.23
CA LYS A 97 -14.35 -7.31 3.13
C LYS A 97 -13.18 -6.87 2.25
N TYR A 98 -11.95 -7.09 2.70
CA TYR A 98 -10.73 -6.76 1.96
C TYR A 98 -10.20 -8.01 1.27
N GLY A 99 -9.91 -7.91 -0.03
CA GLY A 99 -9.34 -9.01 -0.79
C GLY A 99 -8.08 -8.67 -1.57
N LYS A 100 -7.55 -7.46 -1.39
CA LYS A 100 -6.30 -7.01 -2.00
C LYS A 100 -5.51 -6.12 -1.08
N ILE A 101 -4.18 -6.19 -1.19
CA ILE A 101 -3.21 -5.31 -0.57
C ILE A 101 -2.43 -4.64 -1.69
N TYR A 102 -2.46 -3.32 -1.73
CA TYR A 102 -1.63 -2.51 -2.60
C TYR A 102 -0.51 -1.92 -1.76
N ILE A 103 0.74 -2.08 -2.16
CA ILE A 103 1.86 -1.40 -1.53
C ILE A 103 2.54 -0.55 -2.58
N THR A 104 2.63 0.73 -2.32
CA THR A 104 3.25 1.66 -3.26
C THR A 104 4.18 2.60 -2.56
N ARG A 105 5.23 3.00 -3.26
CA ARG A 105 6.15 4.06 -2.84
C ARG A 105 6.25 5.12 -3.94
N PRO A 106 6.46 6.40 -3.62
CA PRO A 106 6.78 7.42 -4.63
C PRO A 106 8.04 7.00 -5.37
N ALA A 107 8.06 7.10 -6.70
CA ALA A 107 9.31 6.97 -7.43
C ALA A 107 10.16 8.20 -7.09
N VAL A 108 11.27 7.99 -6.41
CA VAL A 108 12.28 9.01 -6.13
C VAL A 108 13.50 8.62 -6.93
N GLU A 109 13.99 9.55 -7.73
CA GLU A 109 15.34 9.44 -8.28
C GLU A 109 16.29 9.74 -7.13
N ALA A 110 16.54 8.76 -6.25
CA ALA A 110 17.54 8.89 -5.21
C ALA A 110 18.94 8.79 -5.88
N GLU A 111 19.85 9.68 -5.48
CA GLU A 111 21.30 9.58 -5.73
C GLU A 111 21.77 9.55 -7.20
N GLY A 112 21.23 10.43 -8.05
CA GLY A 112 21.89 10.77 -9.33
C GLY A 112 21.73 9.75 -10.46
N GLU A 113 21.15 8.57 -10.19
CA GLU A 113 20.74 7.63 -11.24
C GLU A 113 19.27 7.87 -11.62
N LYS A 114 19.04 8.46 -12.80
CA LYS A 114 17.65 8.48 -13.30
C LYS A 114 17.23 7.04 -13.56
N ILE A 115 16.08 6.64 -13.04
CA ILE A 115 15.45 5.32 -13.27
C ILE A 115 15.40 4.99 -14.78
N GLY A 116 15.36 6.01 -15.65
CA GLY A 116 15.48 5.87 -17.09
C GLY A 116 16.76 5.19 -17.61
N PHE A 117 17.90 5.26 -16.90
CA PHE A 117 19.21 4.80 -17.37
C PHE A 117 19.61 3.37 -16.98
N LEU A 118 18.91 2.74 -16.04
CA LEU A 118 19.13 1.32 -15.71
C LEU A 118 18.78 0.43 -16.93
N LYS A 119 19.47 -0.71 -17.12
CA LYS A 119 19.08 -1.69 -18.16
C LYS A 119 17.97 -2.59 -17.60
N GLY A 120 16.99 -2.99 -18.42
CA GLY A 120 15.90 -3.90 -18.02
C GLY A 120 14.49 -3.30 -18.12
N GLY A 121 13.48 -4.11 -17.77
CA GLY A 121 12.07 -3.69 -17.70
C GLY A 121 11.81 -2.73 -16.52
N ILE A 122 10.70 -1.97 -16.54
CA ILE A 122 10.35 -1.04 -15.45
C ILE A 122 10.29 -1.76 -14.10
N ASP A 123 9.80 -3.00 -14.07
CA ASP A 123 9.69 -3.79 -12.85
C ASP A 123 11.08 -4.17 -12.30
N GLU A 124 12.02 -4.58 -13.14
CA GLU A 124 13.41 -4.90 -12.76
C GLU A 124 14.14 -3.66 -12.21
N LYS A 125 13.92 -2.50 -12.84
CA LYS A 125 14.53 -1.23 -12.43
C LYS A 125 14.01 -0.74 -11.08
N MET A 126 12.75 -1.00 -10.78
CA MET A 126 12.11 -0.56 -9.53
C MET A 126 12.28 -1.58 -8.41
N HIS A 127 12.65 -2.83 -8.73
CA HIS A 127 12.81 -3.91 -7.75
C HIS A 127 13.71 -3.53 -6.56
N PRO A 128 14.92 -2.94 -6.75
CA PRO A 128 15.78 -2.55 -5.63
C PRO A 128 15.10 -1.62 -4.63
N TYR A 129 14.24 -0.73 -5.12
CA TYR A 129 13.49 0.21 -4.29
C TYR A 129 12.39 -0.45 -3.46
N PHE A 130 11.93 -1.64 -3.83
CA PHE A 130 10.92 -2.36 -3.08
C PHE A 130 11.48 -3.46 -2.17
N ILE A 131 12.77 -3.83 -2.28
CA ILE A 131 13.40 -4.88 -1.45
C ILE A 131 12.99 -4.82 0.02
N PRO A 132 13.03 -3.66 0.73
CA PRO A 132 12.63 -3.62 2.14
C PRO A 132 11.18 -4.07 2.41
N ILE A 133 10.27 -3.84 1.46
CA ILE A 133 8.88 -4.32 1.54
C ILE A 133 8.79 -5.83 1.27
N TYR A 134 9.59 -6.34 0.34
CA TYR A 134 9.68 -7.78 0.06
C TYR A 134 10.18 -8.52 1.30
N ASP A 135 11.27 -8.04 1.92
CA ASP A 135 11.84 -8.64 3.13
C ASP A 135 10.80 -8.72 4.26
N ILE A 136 10.05 -7.63 4.50
CA ILE A 136 9.00 -7.62 5.52
C ILE A 136 7.91 -8.65 5.20
N LEU A 137 7.48 -8.75 3.95
CA LEU A 137 6.43 -9.69 3.54
C LEU A 137 6.88 -11.15 3.62
N GLU A 138 8.12 -11.44 3.24
CA GLU A 138 8.71 -12.77 3.33
C GLU A 138 8.87 -13.21 4.79
N GLU A 139 9.31 -12.31 5.67
CA GLU A 139 9.39 -12.58 7.12
C GLU A 139 8.00 -12.89 7.71
N GLU A 140 6.96 -12.18 7.25
CA GLU A 140 5.58 -12.28 7.77
C GLU A 140 4.81 -13.50 7.23
N LEU A 141 5.08 -13.91 5.99
CA LEU A 141 4.30 -14.92 5.27
C LEU A 141 5.06 -16.22 5.02
N GLY A 142 6.39 -16.17 5.03
CA GLY A 142 7.24 -17.14 4.37
C GLY A 142 7.23 -16.98 2.85
N VAL A 143 8.33 -17.38 2.21
CA VAL A 143 8.58 -17.19 0.76
C VAL A 143 7.47 -17.81 -0.10
N GLU A 144 7.11 -19.08 0.14
CA GLU A 144 6.13 -19.79 -0.69
C GLU A 144 4.75 -19.11 -0.71
N LEU A 145 4.25 -18.71 0.46
CA LEU A 145 2.96 -18.05 0.55
C LEU A 145 3.01 -16.64 -0.06
N PHE A 146 4.09 -15.90 0.20
CA PHE A 146 4.28 -14.57 -0.38
C PHE A 146 4.26 -14.62 -1.92
N GLU A 147 5.05 -15.50 -2.53
CA GLU A 147 5.07 -15.69 -3.99
C GLU A 147 3.69 -16.08 -4.54
N ASN A 148 2.97 -16.97 -3.83
CA ASN A 148 1.61 -17.35 -4.21
C ASN A 148 0.66 -16.15 -4.22
N LEU A 149 0.74 -15.27 -3.21
CA LEU A 149 -0.12 -14.10 -3.08
C LEU A 149 0.20 -13.02 -4.13
N LEU A 150 1.48 -12.85 -4.49
CA LEU A 150 1.89 -12.02 -5.63
C LEU A 150 1.32 -12.57 -6.94
N LYS A 151 1.53 -13.86 -7.22
CA LYS A 151 1.04 -14.52 -8.45
C LYS A 151 -0.48 -14.42 -8.60
N ARG A 152 -1.21 -14.53 -7.49
CA ARG A 152 -2.69 -14.39 -7.44
C ARG A 152 -3.17 -12.94 -7.44
N LYS A 153 -2.26 -11.96 -7.43
CA LYS A 153 -2.55 -10.51 -7.32
C LYS A 153 -3.41 -10.16 -6.10
N VAL A 154 -3.21 -10.91 -5.00
CA VAL A 154 -3.73 -10.55 -3.68
C VAL A 154 -2.86 -9.43 -3.11
N ILE A 155 -1.54 -9.53 -3.30
CA ILE A 155 -0.58 -8.45 -3.02
C ILE A 155 -0.12 -7.90 -4.37
N GLU A 156 -0.19 -6.58 -4.53
CA GLU A 156 0.35 -5.85 -5.68
C GLU A 156 1.32 -4.78 -5.17
N ILE A 157 2.60 -4.88 -5.53
CA ILE A 157 3.65 -3.92 -5.20
C ILE A 157 3.98 -3.13 -6.46
N ALA A 158 3.84 -1.80 -6.41
CA ALA A 158 4.04 -0.97 -7.60
C ALA A 158 4.37 0.49 -7.26
N PRO A 159 4.96 1.26 -8.18
CA PRO A 159 5.16 2.69 -8.00
C PRO A 159 3.83 3.45 -7.79
N LEU A 160 3.87 4.53 -7.01
CA LEU A 160 2.68 5.36 -6.69
C LEU A 160 1.89 5.82 -7.93
N ALA A 161 2.58 6.02 -9.06
CA ALA A 161 1.98 6.43 -10.33
C ALA A 161 0.93 5.42 -10.86
N PHE A 162 1.03 4.14 -10.51
CA PHE A 162 0.11 3.08 -10.92
C PHE A 162 -1.27 3.22 -10.28
N LEU A 163 -1.42 4.09 -9.28
CA LEU A 163 -2.73 4.38 -8.69
C LEU A 163 -3.56 5.34 -9.56
N ARG A 164 -2.97 6.05 -10.53
CA ARG A 164 -3.69 7.01 -11.37
C ARG A 164 -4.86 6.32 -12.11
N GLY A 165 -6.01 6.99 -12.13
CA GLY A 165 -7.21 6.50 -12.80
C GLY A 165 -7.91 5.31 -12.12
N ARG A 166 -7.44 4.87 -10.95
CA ARG A 166 -8.04 3.73 -10.24
C ARG A 166 -9.01 4.18 -9.16
N THR A 167 -9.99 3.33 -8.88
CA THR A 167 -10.77 3.39 -7.64
C THR A 167 -10.56 2.08 -6.91
N LEU A 168 -9.90 2.13 -5.75
CA LEU A 168 -9.48 0.94 -5.01
C LEU A 168 -10.58 0.54 -4.04
N LYS A 169 -11.41 -0.44 -4.46
CA LYS A 169 -12.51 -1.00 -3.66
C LYS A 169 -12.06 -2.31 -2.99
N ASN A 170 -12.61 -2.63 -1.82
CA ASN A 170 -12.38 -3.90 -1.12
C ASN A 170 -10.88 -4.21 -0.92
N ALA A 171 -10.08 -3.20 -0.56
CA ALA A 171 -8.63 -3.29 -0.55
C ALA A 171 -7.99 -2.49 0.60
N ILE A 172 -6.80 -2.90 1.00
CA ILE A 172 -5.93 -2.14 1.90
C ILE A 172 -4.79 -1.58 1.07
N VAL A 173 -4.48 -0.31 1.25
CA VAL A 173 -3.50 0.43 0.43
C VAL A 173 -2.46 1.02 1.36
N ILE A 174 -1.22 0.57 1.23
CA ILE A 174 -0.07 1.09 1.96
C ILE A 174 0.69 2.01 1.00
N LEU A 175 0.82 3.27 1.39
CA LEU A 175 1.62 4.28 0.69
C LEU A 175 2.82 4.56 1.59
N ASP A 176 3.99 4.03 1.24
CA ASP A 176 5.20 4.08 2.08
C ASP A 176 6.21 5.10 1.55
N GLU A 177 7.07 5.61 2.44
CA GLU A 177 8.03 6.70 2.18
C GLU A 177 7.40 7.97 1.59
N MET A 178 6.24 8.36 2.12
CA MET A 178 5.43 9.42 1.54
C MET A 178 6.00 10.82 1.73
N GLN A 179 7.03 11.01 2.57
CA GLN A 179 7.81 12.26 2.60
C GLN A 179 8.42 12.59 1.24
N ASN A 180 8.54 11.60 0.36
CA ASN A 180 9.04 11.76 -1.00
C ASN A 180 7.95 11.98 -2.06
N ALA A 181 6.70 12.11 -1.64
CA ALA A 181 5.60 12.53 -2.51
C ALA A 181 5.37 14.06 -2.47
N THR A 182 5.00 14.62 -3.61
CA THR A 182 4.37 15.95 -3.67
C THR A 182 3.00 15.94 -2.99
N TYR A 183 2.54 17.11 -2.55
CA TYR A 183 1.16 17.29 -2.10
C TYR A 183 0.13 16.84 -3.15
N GLY A 184 0.40 17.12 -4.43
CA GLY A 184 -0.42 16.65 -5.55
C GLY A 184 -0.50 15.13 -5.68
N GLN A 185 0.60 14.42 -5.42
CA GLN A 185 0.63 12.95 -5.38
C GLN A 185 -0.14 12.39 -4.18
N ILE A 186 -0.03 13.01 -3.00
CA ILE A 186 -0.83 12.63 -1.82
C ILE A 186 -2.33 12.80 -2.14
N LYS A 187 -2.71 13.96 -2.67
CA LYS A 187 -4.10 14.24 -3.07
C LYS A 187 -4.59 13.24 -4.12
N MET A 188 -3.76 12.97 -5.13
CA MET A 188 -4.06 11.96 -6.15
C MET A 188 -4.34 10.59 -5.51
N ALA A 189 -3.49 10.13 -4.60
CA ALA A 189 -3.64 8.84 -3.95
C ALA A 189 -4.90 8.77 -3.06
N LEU A 190 -5.16 9.80 -2.25
CA LEU A 190 -6.35 9.85 -1.40
C LEU A 190 -7.66 9.90 -2.23
N THR A 191 -7.64 10.49 -3.43
CA THR A 191 -8.80 10.46 -4.34
C THR A 191 -9.04 9.08 -5.00
N ARG A 192 -8.27 8.05 -4.65
CA ARG A 192 -8.49 6.66 -5.09
C ARG A 192 -9.26 5.81 -4.08
N ILE A 193 -9.58 6.37 -2.91
CA ILE A 193 -10.33 5.68 -1.85
C ILE A 193 -11.69 5.21 -2.40
N GLY A 194 -11.87 3.89 -2.51
CA GLY A 194 -13.11 3.27 -2.96
C GLY A 194 -13.98 2.78 -1.80
N LYS A 195 -15.07 2.09 -2.09
CA LYS A 195 -15.90 1.43 -1.07
C LYS A 195 -15.10 0.32 -0.38
N ASN A 196 -15.25 0.19 0.94
CA ASN A 196 -14.58 -0.84 1.76
C ASN A 196 -13.06 -0.88 1.57
N SER A 197 -12.43 0.30 1.53
CA SER A 197 -10.97 0.41 1.49
C SER A 197 -10.41 1.11 2.72
N LYS A 198 -9.18 0.72 3.07
CA LYS A 198 -8.34 1.39 4.07
C LYS A 198 -7.05 1.85 3.42
N PHE A 199 -6.60 3.03 3.79
CA PHE A 199 -5.34 3.62 3.32
C PHE A 199 -4.45 3.84 4.53
N ILE A 200 -3.18 3.48 4.41
CA ILE A 200 -2.17 3.63 5.45
C ILE A 200 -1.00 4.35 4.78
N LEU A 201 -0.70 5.55 5.25
CA LEU A 201 0.40 6.35 4.73
C LEU A 201 1.50 6.37 5.78
N THR A 202 2.71 6.02 5.39
CA THR A 202 3.89 6.05 6.28
C THR A 202 4.96 6.95 5.68
N GLY A 203 5.69 7.64 6.54
CA GLY A 203 6.79 8.47 6.12
C GLY A 203 7.51 9.15 7.28
N ASP A 204 8.68 9.69 6.97
CA ASP A 204 9.49 10.48 7.88
C ASP A 204 9.74 11.87 7.28
N PRO A 205 9.10 12.93 7.79
CA PRO A 205 9.30 14.27 7.25
C PRO A 205 10.75 14.78 7.28
N SER A 206 11.57 14.26 8.20
CA SER A 206 13.00 14.64 8.35
C SER A 206 13.90 14.04 7.29
N GLN A 207 13.47 12.96 6.62
CA GLN A 207 14.22 12.25 5.58
C GLN A 207 13.65 12.49 4.18
N SER A 208 13.20 13.72 3.89
CA SER A 208 12.71 14.03 2.54
C SER A 208 13.89 14.20 1.59
N ASP A 209 13.96 13.35 0.56
CA ASP A 209 14.90 13.48 -0.56
C ASP A 209 14.50 14.62 -1.52
N ARG A 210 13.33 15.23 -1.29
CA ARG A 210 12.79 16.30 -2.12
C ARG A 210 13.26 17.67 -1.64
N LYS A 211 13.56 18.55 -2.58
CA LYS A 211 13.67 20.00 -2.32
C LYS A 211 12.26 20.62 -2.22
N GLY A 212 12.02 21.44 -1.21
CA GLY A 212 10.78 22.22 -1.03
C GLY A 212 9.84 21.69 0.06
N ILE A 213 8.58 22.14 0.04
CA ILE A 213 7.59 21.82 1.07
C ILE A 213 7.27 20.32 1.08
N ASN A 214 7.32 19.72 2.28
CA ASN A 214 6.95 18.32 2.49
C ASN A 214 5.43 18.14 2.39
N GLY A 215 4.97 17.63 1.24
CA GLY A 215 3.55 17.45 0.95
C GLY A 215 2.85 16.42 1.84
N PHE A 216 3.59 15.48 2.43
CA PHE A 216 3.06 14.49 3.36
C PHE A 216 2.70 15.13 4.71
N MET A 217 3.62 15.91 5.28
CA MET A 217 3.37 16.61 6.55
C MET A 217 2.28 17.67 6.40
N GLU A 218 2.25 18.40 5.28
CA GLU A 218 1.20 19.37 4.99
C GLU A 218 -0.19 18.69 4.93
N ALA A 219 -0.30 17.55 4.23
CA ALA A 219 -1.55 16.80 4.15
C ALA A 219 -1.98 16.24 5.52
N ALA A 220 -1.04 15.69 6.29
CA ALA A 220 -1.31 15.18 7.63
C ALA A 220 -1.86 16.26 8.56
N ASN A 221 -1.24 17.44 8.56
CA ASN A 221 -1.69 18.57 9.38
C ASN A 221 -3.10 19.04 8.99
N LYS A 222 -3.41 19.12 7.70
CA LYS A 222 -4.74 19.49 7.21
C LYS A 222 -5.83 18.46 7.54
N LEU A 223 -5.47 17.18 7.62
CA LEU A 223 -6.40 16.07 7.83
C LEU A 223 -6.49 15.61 9.30
N ARG A 224 -5.72 16.23 10.20
CA ARG A 224 -5.60 15.80 11.61
C ARG A 224 -6.94 15.77 12.36
N THR A 225 -7.85 16.68 12.04
CA THR A 225 -9.18 16.78 12.65
C THR A 225 -10.29 16.23 11.77
N ALA A 226 -9.96 15.69 10.59
CA ALA A 226 -10.96 15.20 9.65
C ALA A 226 -11.55 13.83 10.09
N PRO A 227 -12.87 13.63 9.99
CA PRO A 227 -13.49 12.37 10.39
C PRO A 227 -13.03 11.22 9.49
N GLY A 228 -12.70 10.08 10.11
CA GLY A 228 -12.21 8.90 9.41
C GLY A 228 -10.73 8.96 9.01
N TYR A 229 -10.00 9.96 9.52
CA TYR A 229 -8.55 10.06 9.45
C TYR A 229 -7.97 9.92 10.86
N THR A 230 -6.79 9.32 10.97
CA THR A 230 -6.02 9.27 12.22
C THR A 230 -4.56 9.49 11.90
N ILE A 231 -3.92 10.41 12.61
CA ILE A 231 -2.50 10.72 12.48
C ILE A 231 -1.82 10.23 13.75
N VAL A 232 -0.85 9.35 13.59
CA VAL A 232 -0.02 8.81 14.66
C VAL A 232 1.39 9.34 14.47
N ASP A 233 1.79 10.24 15.35
CA ASP A 233 3.15 10.75 15.43
C ASP A 233 3.96 9.81 16.34
N PHE A 234 4.95 9.14 15.76
CA PHE A 234 5.97 8.38 16.46
C PHE A 234 7.07 9.32 16.92
N LEU A 235 7.59 9.07 18.11
CA LEU A 235 8.65 9.82 18.75
C LEU A 235 9.99 9.09 18.59
N GLU A 236 11.09 9.76 18.90
CA GLU A 236 12.43 9.15 18.84
C GLU A 236 12.57 7.98 19.82
N GLU A 237 11.92 8.06 20.98
CA GLU A 237 11.86 6.97 21.98
C GLU A 237 11.14 5.72 21.48
N ASP A 238 10.33 5.81 20.42
CA ASP A 238 9.66 4.66 19.81
C ASP A 238 10.58 3.86 18.86
N VAL A 239 11.81 4.33 18.64
CA VAL A 239 12.78 3.66 17.78
C VAL A 239 13.31 2.40 18.47
N VAL A 240 12.99 1.24 17.90
CA VAL A 240 13.48 -0.05 18.38
C VAL A 240 14.60 -0.51 17.45
N ARG A 241 15.84 -0.37 17.90
CA ARG A 241 17.05 -0.80 17.18
C ARG A 241 17.90 -1.71 18.05
N ASP A 242 18.68 -2.54 17.38
CA ASP A 242 19.73 -3.34 18.01
C ASP A 242 20.74 -2.42 18.73
N ASP A 243 21.31 -2.90 19.84
CA ASP A 243 22.23 -2.11 20.65
C ASP A 243 23.51 -1.74 19.88
N MET A 244 23.97 -2.57 18.95
CA MET A 244 25.11 -2.23 18.08
C MET A 244 24.82 -1.06 17.15
N VAL A 245 23.58 -0.94 16.67
CA VAL A 245 23.18 0.21 15.84
C VAL A 245 23.16 1.49 16.68
N LYS A 246 22.74 1.42 17.94
CA LYS A 246 22.79 2.58 18.85
C LYS A 246 24.23 3.02 19.09
N VAL A 247 25.14 2.06 19.35
CA VAL A 247 26.57 2.34 19.49
C VAL A 247 27.12 3.00 18.22
N ALA A 248 26.84 2.46 17.04
CA ALA A 248 27.33 3.08 15.79
C ALA A 248 26.88 4.54 15.62
N LEU A 249 25.64 4.87 16.00
CA LEU A 249 25.07 6.23 15.88
C LEU A 249 25.58 7.21 16.94
N GLU A 250 26.08 6.70 18.08
CA GLU A 250 26.69 7.54 19.11
C GLU A 250 28.11 7.98 18.70
N TYR A 251 28.82 7.16 17.91
CA TYR A 251 30.22 7.37 17.57
C TYR A 251 30.46 7.97 16.17
N LEU A 252 29.42 8.11 15.33
CA LEU A 252 29.48 8.68 13.97
C LEU A 252 28.68 9.97 13.89
#